data_AF-A0A1H9VHC1-F1
#
_entry.id   AF-A0A1H9VHC1-F1
#
_cell.length_a   1.000
_cell.length_b   1.000
_cell.length_c   1.000
_cell.angle_alpha   90.00
_cell.angle_beta   90.00
_cell.angle_gamma   90.00
#
_symmetry.space_group_name_H-M   'P 1'
#
loop_
_entity.id
_entity.type
_entity.pdbx_description
1 polymer ?
#
loop_
_entity_poly.entity_id
_entity_poly.type
_entity_poly.pdbx_seq_one_letter_code
_entity_poly.pdbx_strand_id
1 'polypeptide(L)'
;MSRMPWLSPSDPAAIRAYLATHRPSPAAVRSWAGRVLANRAPRGPVPLAGTPEWGALDDHDPRKLHGALIAAVAYIDESTPAAISARLRREMELVDQAAAQRLRDSVSELHGSRGFGGWWHPDHATLVRLRATHPCEQCRTATVVHPQRVCERCTQPATPQTIRARATASWARHDHRDTRRDAA
;
A
#
# COMPACT_ATOMS: atom_id res chain seq x y z
N MET A 1 48.66 22.02 -22.81
CA MET A 1 47.52 22.03 -21.87
C MET A 1 46.24 21.86 -22.68
N SER A 2 45.73 20.64 -22.80
CA SER A 2 44.48 20.37 -23.52
C SER A 2 43.32 20.93 -22.69
N ARG A 3 42.57 21.88 -23.26
CA ARG A 3 41.31 22.37 -22.66
C ARG A 3 40.37 21.17 -22.58
N MET A 4 39.97 20.78 -21.36
CA MET A 4 38.88 19.83 -21.20
C MET A 4 37.66 20.39 -21.97
N PRO A 5 37.00 19.60 -22.82
CA PRO A 5 35.76 20.01 -23.46
C PRO A 5 34.74 20.17 -22.34
N TRP A 6 34.50 21.42 -21.94
CA TRP A 6 33.53 21.76 -20.92
C TRP A 6 32.19 21.17 -21.35
N LEU A 7 31.65 20.28 -20.51
CA LEU A 7 30.27 19.81 -20.59
C LEU A 7 29.39 21.03 -20.81
N SER A 8 28.53 21.01 -21.83
CA SER A 8 27.48 22.01 -21.94
C SER A 8 26.75 22.05 -20.59
N PRO A 9 26.81 23.16 -19.83
CA PRO A 9 26.24 23.22 -18.48
C PRO A 9 24.72 23.04 -18.48
N SER A 10 24.11 22.94 -19.66
CA SER A 10 22.69 22.73 -19.89
C SER A 10 22.32 21.28 -20.19
N ASP A 11 23.27 20.35 -20.40
CA ASP A 11 22.97 18.94 -20.70
C ASP A 11 22.84 18.10 -19.41
N PRO A 12 21.62 17.70 -19.01
CA PRO A 12 21.40 16.96 -17.78
C PRO A 12 22.00 15.55 -17.82
N ALA A 13 22.12 14.93 -18.99
CA ALA A 13 22.72 13.60 -19.14
C ALA A 13 24.23 13.68 -18.88
N ALA A 14 24.89 14.68 -19.45
CA ALA A 14 26.32 14.89 -19.30
C ALA A 14 26.70 15.30 -17.86
N ILE A 15 25.87 16.13 -17.20
CA ILE A 15 26.01 16.44 -15.77
C ILE A 15 25.88 15.17 -14.92
N ARG A 16 24.87 14.33 -15.17
CA ARG A 16 24.68 13.07 -14.42
C ARG A 16 25.85 12.10 -14.59
N ALA A 17 26.36 11.93 -15.81
CA ALA A 17 27.52 11.08 -16.08
C ALA A 17 28.78 11.59 -15.37
N TYR A 18 29.01 12.91 -15.41
CA TYR A 18 30.12 13.53 -14.69
C TYR A 18 29.99 13.32 -13.17
N LEU A 19 28.82 13.58 -12.59
CA LEU A 19 28.56 13.37 -11.17
C LEU A 19 28.68 11.91 -10.76
N ALA A 20 28.28 10.96 -11.61
CA ALA A 20 28.47 9.54 -11.36
C ALA A 20 29.96 9.16 -11.31
N THR A 21 30.75 9.72 -12.23
CA THR A 21 32.20 9.45 -12.35
C THR A 21 33.01 10.12 -11.22
N HIS A 22 32.59 11.31 -10.79
CA HIS A 22 33.31 12.14 -9.82
C HIS A 22 32.59 12.21 -8.47
N ARG A 23 31.69 11.27 -8.17
CA ARG A 23 30.94 11.32 -6.91
C ARG A 23 31.92 11.14 -5.76
N PRO A 24 32.06 12.13 -4.85
CA PRO A 24 32.89 11.93 -3.67
C PRO A 24 32.27 10.81 -2.84
N SER A 25 33.10 9.90 -2.34
CA SER A 25 32.60 8.81 -1.51
C SER A 25 31.93 9.37 -0.26
N PRO A 26 30.74 8.87 0.15
CA PRO A 26 30.07 9.34 1.37
C PRO A 26 30.99 9.30 2.60
N ALA A 27 31.84 8.27 2.71
CA ALA A 27 32.82 8.16 3.77
C ALA A 27 33.87 9.30 3.74
N ALA A 28 34.38 9.67 2.56
CA ALA A 28 35.30 10.80 2.43
C ALA A 28 34.63 12.13 2.78
N VAL A 29 33.38 12.34 2.35
CA VAL A 29 32.61 13.55 2.69
C VAL A 29 32.41 13.66 4.21
N ARG A 30 32.01 12.56 4.87
CA ARG A 30 31.87 12.52 6.33
C ARG A 30 33.19 12.78 7.05
N SER A 31 34.27 12.16 6.58
CA SER A 31 35.61 12.34 7.15
C SER A 31 36.08 13.79 7.05
N TRP A 32 35.90 14.42 5.88
CA TRP A 32 36.21 15.82 5.68
C TRP A 32 35.32 16.74 6.51
N ALA A 33 34.00 16.54 6.49
CA ALA A 33 33.05 17.33 7.27
C ALA A 33 33.35 17.24 8.77
N GLY A 34 33.61 16.04 9.30
CA GLY A 34 33.99 15.84 10.70
C GLY A 34 35.22 16.66 11.11
N ARG A 35 36.26 16.73 10.27
CA ARG A 35 37.43 17.59 10.53
C ARG A 35 37.07 19.08 10.52
N VAL A 36 36.25 19.52 9.58
CA VAL A 36 35.82 20.93 9.49
C VAL A 36 34.97 21.32 10.70
N LEU A 37 34.07 20.43 11.14
CA LEU A 37 33.20 20.64 12.29
C LEU A 37 33.98 20.67 13.61
N ALA A 38 34.93 19.74 13.79
CA ALA A 38 35.79 19.67 14.98
C ALA A 38 36.60 20.96 15.17
N ASN A 39 37.14 21.53 14.09
CA ASN A 39 37.89 22.77 14.12
C ASN A 39 37.04 24.02 14.44
N ARG A 40 35.70 23.90 14.44
CA ARG A 40 34.77 25.03 14.60
C ARG A 40 33.93 25.00 15.87
N ALA A 41 34.03 23.93 16.66
CA ALA A 41 33.37 23.79 17.95
C ALA A 41 33.56 24.99 18.93
N PRO A 42 34.69 25.74 18.92
CA PRO A 42 34.86 26.86 19.86
C PRO A 42 34.01 28.11 19.57
N ARG A 43 33.31 28.20 18.43
CA ARG A 43 32.63 29.45 18.00
C ARG A 43 31.20 29.63 18.52
N GLY A 44 30.84 28.86 19.54
CA GLY A 44 29.51 28.90 20.15
C GLY A 44 28.47 28.07 19.38
N PRO A 45 27.21 28.06 19.86
CA PRO A 45 26.15 27.25 19.27
C PRO A 45 25.81 27.74 17.86
N VAL A 46 25.49 26.78 16.99
CA VAL A 46 24.96 27.05 15.65
C VAL A 46 23.45 27.26 15.78
N PRO A 47 22.91 28.46 15.46
CA PRO A 47 21.47 28.68 15.51
C PRO A 47 20.75 27.81 14.47
N LEU A 48 19.46 27.54 14.69
CA LEU A 48 18.65 26.78 13.76
C LEU A 48 18.50 27.55 12.44
N ALA A 49 18.67 26.87 11.30
CA ALA A 49 18.56 27.50 10.00
C ALA A 49 17.15 28.09 9.79
N GLY A 50 17.09 29.35 9.35
CA GLY A 50 15.84 30.06 9.09
C GLY A 50 15.27 30.85 10.27
N THR A 51 15.87 30.79 11.45
CA THR A 51 15.47 31.64 12.58
C THR A 51 16.04 33.06 12.47
N PRO A 52 15.48 34.07 13.19
CA PRO A 52 16.03 35.42 13.20
C PRO A 52 17.50 35.47 13.64
N GLU A 53 17.90 34.62 14.58
CA GLU A 53 19.29 34.52 15.05
C GLU A 53 20.24 34.04 13.95
N TRP A 54 19.77 33.18 13.04
CA TRP A 54 20.52 32.79 11.84
C TRP A 54 20.65 33.94 10.85
N GLY A 55 19.57 34.70 10.64
CA GLY A 55 19.55 35.88 9.77
C GLY A 55 20.45 37.02 10.27
N ALA A 56 20.64 37.12 11.59
CA ALA A 56 21.54 38.09 12.22
C ALA A 56 23.03 37.75 12.05
N LEU A 57 23.37 36.55 11.58
CA LEU A 57 24.76 36.17 11.31
C LEU A 57 25.25 36.80 10.00
N ASP A 58 26.52 37.21 9.99
CA ASP A 58 27.23 37.61 8.77
C ASP A 58 27.23 36.46 7.73
N ASP A 59 27.21 36.79 6.45
CA ASP A 59 27.21 35.79 5.37
C ASP A 59 28.46 34.93 5.34
N HIS A 60 29.57 35.43 5.85
CA HIS A 60 30.82 34.71 6.02
C HIS A 60 30.98 34.10 7.42
N ASP A 61 29.95 34.18 8.28
CA ASP A 61 30.02 33.58 9.60
C ASP A 61 30.24 32.05 9.47
N PRO A 62 31.31 31.51 10.07
CA PRO A 62 31.66 30.09 9.98
C PRO A 62 30.58 29.15 10.52
N ARG A 63 29.65 29.65 11.36
CA ARG A 63 28.49 28.91 11.86
C ARG A 63 27.49 28.62 10.74
N LYS A 64 27.37 29.49 9.72
CA LYS A 64 26.50 29.24 8.55
C LYS A 64 26.97 28.00 7.78
N LEU A 65 28.27 27.94 7.46
CA LEU A 65 28.87 26.77 6.82
C LEU A 65 28.82 25.52 7.74
N HIS A 66 28.95 25.69 9.06
CA HIS A 66 28.80 24.57 9.99
C HIS A 66 27.38 23.96 9.91
N GLY A 67 26.34 24.79 9.98
CA GLY A 67 24.95 24.33 9.83
C GLY A 67 24.69 23.66 8.48
N ALA A 68 25.20 24.24 7.39
CA ALA A 68 25.09 23.65 6.07
C ALA A 68 25.77 22.27 5.96
N LEU A 69 26.93 22.09 6.61
CA LEU A 69 27.63 20.80 6.63
C LEU A 69 26.89 19.74 7.43
N ILE A 70 26.30 20.10 8.57
CA ILE A 70 25.44 19.18 9.35
C ILE A 70 24.28 18.71 8.47
N ALA A 71 23.56 19.63 7.82
CA ALA A 71 22.45 19.31 6.95
C ALA A 71 22.88 18.44 5.75
N ALA A 72 24.04 18.74 5.14
CA ALA A 72 24.57 17.96 4.03
C ALA A 72 24.94 16.53 4.43
N VAL A 73 25.56 16.33 5.60
CA VAL A 73 25.89 14.99 6.12
C VAL A 73 24.62 14.22 6.44
N ALA A 74 23.65 14.84 7.11
CA ALA A 74 22.35 14.23 7.40
C ALA A 74 21.65 13.79 6.11
N TYR A 75 21.62 14.65 5.09
CA TYR A 75 21.07 14.33 3.78
C TYR A 75 21.76 13.13 3.13
N ILE A 76 23.10 13.03 3.20
CA ILE A 76 23.84 11.88 2.68
C ILE A 76 23.45 10.59 3.39
N ASP A 77 23.27 10.64 4.71
CA ASP A 77 22.90 9.48 5.52
C ASP A 77 21.46 9.02 5.21
N GLU A 78 20.54 9.96 5.06
CA GLU A 78 19.14 9.73 4.68
C GLU A 78 18.98 9.27 3.23
N SER A 79 19.89 9.65 2.33
CA SER A 79 19.84 9.33 0.91
C SER A 79 20.50 8.00 0.55
N THR A 80 20.90 7.20 1.54
CA THR A 80 21.41 5.85 1.27
C THR A 80 20.29 4.91 0.83
N PRO A 81 20.56 3.92 -0.06
CA PRO A 81 19.54 2.94 -0.44
C PRO A 81 18.92 2.22 0.78
N ALA A 82 19.71 1.96 1.82
CA ALA A 82 19.24 1.35 3.06
C ALA A 82 18.29 2.26 3.85
N ALA A 83 18.62 3.54 4.02
CA ALA A 83 17.77 4.51 4.72
C ALA A 83 16.45 4.74 3.95
N ILE A 84 16.53 4.91 2.63
CA ILE A 84 15.34 5.03 1.76
C ILE A 84 14.47 3.79 1.88
N SER A 85 15.05 2.59 1.80
CA SER A 85 14.28 1.34 1.94
C SER A 85 13.62 1.20 3.31
N ALA A 86 14.31 1.60 4.37
CA ALA A 86 13.77 1.56 5.73
C ALA A 86 12.60 2.56 5.89
N ARG A 87 12.73 3.77 5.33
CA ARG A 87 11.65 4.76 5.30
C ARG A 87 10.43 4.23 4.56
N LEU A 88 10.61 3.70 3.35
CA LEU A 88 9.52 3.15 2.54
C LEU A 88 8.81 1.99 3.23
N ARG A 89 9.55 1.09 3.89
CA ARG A 89 8.94 0.00 4.68
C ARG A 89 8.06 0.54 5.80
N ARG A 90 8.55 1.53 6.56
CA ARG A 90 7.77 2.17 7.61
C ARG A 90 6.52 2.85 7.06
N GLU A 91 6.63 3.53 5.92
CA GLU A 91 5.47 4.15 5.25
C GLU A 91 4.43 3.11 4.82
N MET A 92 4.86 1.98 4.25
CA MET A 92 3.97 0.87 3.90
C MET A 92 3.30 0.26 5.13
N GLU A 93 4.04 0.03 6.22
CA GLU A 93 3.49 -0.48 7.47
C GLU A 93 2.40 0.45 8.04
N LEU A 94 2.60 1.77 7.96
CA LEU A 94 1.59 2.75 8.40
C LEU A 94 0.33 2.73 7.51
N VAL A 95 0.50 2.55 6.20
CA VAL A 95 -0.63 2.39 5.27
C VAL A 95 -1.41 1.11 5.56
N ASP A 96 -0.71 -0.01 5.78
CA ASP A 96 -1.33 -1.30 6.09
C ASP A 96 -2.09 -1.23 7.43
N GLN A 97 -1.52 -0.58 8.44
CA GLN A 97 -2.19 -0.34 9.72
C GLN A 97 -3.45 0.50 9.55
N ALA A 98 -3.38 1.59 8.76
CA ALA A 98 -4.53 2.44 8.49
C ALA A 98 -5.62 1.69 7.70
N ALA A 99 -5.25 0.86 6.72
CA ALA A 99 -6.19 0.04 5.96
C ALA A 99 -6.88 -1.01 6.85
N ALA A 100 -6.12 -1.72 7.68
CA ALA A 100 -6.66 -2.68 8.63
C ALA A 100 -7.62 -2.00 9.63
N GLN A 101 -7.29 -0.79 10.08
CA GLN A 101 -8.17 -0.02 10.96
C GLN A 101 -9.48 0.35 10.25
N ARG A 102 -9.41 0.89 9.03
CA ARG A 102 -10.63 1.20 8.26
C ARG A 102 -11.51 -0.02 8.02
N LEU A 103 -10.91 -1.18 7.73
CA LEU A 103 -11.67 -2.43 7.57
C LEU A 103 -12.37 -2.83 8.88
N ARG A 104 -11.70 -2.70 10.03
CA ARG A 104 -12.33 -2.95 11.33
C ARG A 104 -13.49 -1.97 11.60
N ASP A 105 -13.29 -0.70 11.29
CA ASP A 105 -14.30 0.34 11.47
C ASP A 105 -15.51 0.08 10.57
N SER A 106 -15.30 -0.22 9.28
CA SER A 106 -16.38 -0.58 8.35
C SER A 106 -17.13 -1.83 8.78
N VAL A 107 -16.45 -2.86 9.29
CA VAL A 107 -17.10 -4.05 9.85
C VAL A 107 -17.94 -3.69 11.07
N SER A 108 -17.41 -2.84 11.97
CA SER A 108 -18.16 -2.34 13.13
C SER A 108 -19.41 -1.55 12.73
N GLU A 109 -19.31 -0.66 11.73
CA GLU A 109 -20.43 0.10 11.18
C GLU A 109 -21.50 -0.82 10.56
N LEU A 110 -21.09 -1.85 9.81
CA LEU A 110 -22.00 -2.85 9.24
C LEU A 110 -22.71 -3.67 10.35
N HIS A 111 -22.05 -3.91 11.47
CA HIS A 111 -22.68 -4.56 12.62
C HIS A 111 -23.59 -3.62 13.42
N GLY A 112 -23.21 -2.35 13.60
CA GLY A 112 -24.00 -1.34 14.29
C GLY A 112 -25.24 -0.90 13.52
N SER A 113 -25.17 -0.87 12.19
CA SER A 113 -26.32 -0.56 11.30
C SER A 113 -27.37 -1.67 11.23
N ARG A 114 -27.13 -2.84 11.84
CA ARG A 114 -28.17 -3.88 12.05
C ARG A 114 -29.34 -3.42 12.92
N GLY A 115 -29.28 -2.23 13.51
CA GLY A 115 -30.40 -1.60 14.20
C GLY A 115 -31.52 -1.02 13.31
N PHE A 116 -31.32 -0.88 11.99
CA PHE A 116 -32.23 -0.06 11.15
C PHE A 116 -32.67 -0.68 9.80
N GLY A 117 -32.65 -2.01 9.64
CA GLY A 117 -32.93 -2.64 8.33
C GLY A 117 -33.80 -3.88 8.36
N GLY A 118 -35.09 -3.73 8.71
CA GLY A 118 -36.21 -4.53 8.19
C GLY A 118 -36.26 -6.03 8.49
N TRP A 119 -37.47 -6.53 8.70
CA TRP A 119 -37.85 -7.96 8.83
C TRP A 119 -37.41 -8.89 7.66
N TRP A 120 -36.60 -8.41 6.72
CA TRP A 120 -36.31 -9.05 5.43
C TRP A 120 -34.83 -9.41 5.19
N HIS A 121 -33.89 -8.99 6.04
CA HIS A 121 -32.47 -9.35 5.86
C HIS A 121 -32.06 -10.51 6.76
N PRO A 122 -31.82 -11.72 6.21
CA PRO A 122 -31.36 -12.86 7.00
C PRO A 122 -30.00 -12.58 7.61
N ASP A 123 -29.86 -12.87 8.91
CA ASP A 123 -28.57 -12.78 9.59
C ASP A 123 -27.56 -13.81 9.03
N HIS A 124 -26.29 -13.68 9.42
CA HIS A 124 -25.25 -14.59 8.93
C HIS A 124 -25.55 -16.06 9.23
N ALA A 125 -26.11 -16.36 10.40
CA ALA A 125 -26.49 -17.73 10.76
C ALA A 125 -27.60 -18.27 9.84
N THR A 126 -28.56 -17.42 9.46
CA THR A 126 -29.63 -17.71 8.52
C THR A 126 -29.10 -17.88 7.10
N LEU A 127 -28.16 -17.04 6.65
CA LEU A 127 -27.48 -17.22 5.36
C LEU A 127 -26.66 -18.50 5.31
N VAL A 128 -25.94 -18.84 6.38
CA VAL A 128 -25.22 -20.11 6.50
C VAL A 128 -26.20 -21.28 6.45
N ARG A 129 -27.34 -21.17 7.16
CA ARG A 129 -28.40 -22.18 7.12
C ARG A 129 -28.97 -22.32 5.70
N LEU A 130 -29.35 -21.23 5.04
CA LEU A 130 -29.86 -21.23 3.66
C LEU A 130 -28.85 -21.76 2.64
N ARG A 131 -27.53 -21.58 2.86
CA ARG A 131 -26.47 -22.20 2.05
C ARG A 131 -26.28 -23.68 2.35
N ALA A 132 -26.59 -24.11 3.56
CA ALA A 132 -26.54 -25.52 3.94
C ALA A 132 -27.83 -26.26 3.58
N THR A 133 -28.96 -25.56 3.43
CA THR A 133 -30.28 -26.14 3.21
C THR A 133 -30.81 -25.77 1.83
N HIS A 134 -31.03 -26.76 0.96
CA HIS A 134 -31.63 -26.53 -0.35
C HIS A 134 -32.88 -27.40 -0.51
N PRO A 135 -33.96 -26.89 -1.15
CA PRO A 135 -35.08 -27.74 -1.50
C PRO A 135 -34.61 -28.81 -2.48
N CYS A 136 -35.03 -30.06 -2.28
CA CYS A 136 -34.78 -31.12 -3.23
C CYS A 136 -35.47 -30.77 -4.55
N GLU A 137 -34.72 -30.57 -5.63
CA GLU A 137 -35.28 -30.16 -6.92
C GLU A 137 -36.22 -31.19 -7.53
N GLN A 138 -36.11 -32.47 -7.13
CA GLN A 138 -36.92 -33.58 -7.64
C GLN A 138 -38.34 -33.59 -7.06
N CYS A 139 -38.45 -33.52 -5.72
CA CYS A 139 -39.74 -33.58 -5.03
C CYS A 139 -40.26 -32.22 -4.58
N ARG A 140 -39.41 -31.18 -4.63
CA ARG A 140 -39.65 -29.78 -4.21
C ARG A 140 -40.23 -29.59 -2.81
N THR A 141 -40.23 -30.64 -2.00
CA THR A 141 -40.95 -30.70 -0.72
C THR A 141 -40.05 -31.04 0.45
N ALA A 142 -38.94 -31.75 0.23
CA ALA A 142 -37.98 -32.05 1.28
C ALA A 142 -36.77 -31.11 1.18
N THR A 143 -36.29 -30.63 2.32
CA THR A 143 -35.08 -29.82 2.41
C THR A 143 -33.87 -30.73 2.64
N VAL A 144 -32.83 -30.60 1.81
CA VAL A 144 -31.59 -31.36 1.93
C VAL A 144 -30.55 -30.51 2.65
N VAL A 145 -29.92 -31.06 3.69
CA VAL A 145 -28.88 -30.38 4.48
C VAL A 145 -27.49 -30.87 4.05
N HIS A 146 -26.63 -29.99 3.56
CA HIS A 146 -25.24 -30.34 3.26
C HIS A 146 -24.51 -30.81 4.54
N PRO A 147 -23.73 -31.91 4.53
CA PRO A 147 -23.27 -32.70 3.38
C PRO A 147 -24.14 -33.94 3.07
N GLN A 148 -25.32 -34.09 3.66
CA GLN A 148 -26.18 -35.24 3.40
C GLN A 148 -26.52 -35.26 1.90
N ARG A 149 -26.02 -36.29 1.22
CA ARG A 149 -26.09 -36.39 -0.23
C ARG A 149 -27.41 -36.95 -0.72
N VAL A 150 -28.36 -37.30 0.15
CA VAL A 150 -29.56 -38.04 -0.24
C VAL A 150 -30.78 -37.33 0.33
N CYS A 151 -31.75 -37.04 -0.54
CA CYS A 151 -33.05 -36.57 -0.10
C CYS A 151 -33.81 -37.71 0.60
N GLU A 152 -34.20 -37.51 1.85
CA GLU A 152 -34.91 -38.52 2.66
C GLU A 152 -36.23 -38.98 2.02
N ARG A 153 -36.84 -38.16 1.15
CA ARG A 153 -38.14 -38.45 0.53
C ARG A 153 -38.05 -39.15 -0.82
N CYS A 154 -37.10 -38.77 -1.68
CA CYS A 154 -36.99 -39.34 -3.03
C CYS A 154 -35.75 -40.22 -3.22
N THR A 155 -34.95 -40.40 -2.17
CA THR A 155 -33.73 -41.22 -2.11
C THR A 155 -32.69 -40.93 -3.19
N GLN A 156 -32.82 -39.81 -3.91
CA GLN A 156 -31.90 -39.44 -4.97
C GLN A 156 -30.62 -38.81 -4.42
N PRO A 157 -29.44 -39.22 -4.93
CA PRO A 157 -28.18 -38.61 -4.55
C PRO A 157 -28.02 -37.22 -5.18
N ALA A 158 -28.03 -36.18 -4.35
CA ALA A 158 -27.60 -34.83 -4.69
C ALA A 158 -26.09 -34.71 -4.38
N THR A 159 -25.24 -35.15 -5.30
CA THR A 159 -23.81 -34.91 -5.15
C THR A 159 -23.47 -33.45 -5.53
N PRO A 160 -22.42 -32.84 -4.95
CA PRO A 160 -21.98 -31.51 -5.36
C PRO A 160 -21.74 -31.39 -6.88
N GLN A 161 -21.31 -32.47 -7.53
CA GLN A 161 -21.10 -32.52 -8.99
C GLN A 161 -22.42 -32.47 -9.76
N THR A 162 -23.46 -33.20 -9.32
CA THR A 162 -24.79 -33.13 -9.97
C THR A 162 -25.45 -31.78 -9.78
N ILE A 163 -25.24 -31.12 -8.63
CA ILE A 163 -25.73 -29.77 -8.37
C ILE A 163 -25.02 -28.76 -9.31
N ARG A 164 -23.69 -28.81 -9.40
CA ARG A 164 -22.92 -27.94 -10.31
C ARG A 164 -23.32 -28.14 -11.76
N ALA A 165 -23.33 -29.38 -12.26
CA ALA A 165 -23.68 -29.67 -13.65
C ALA A 165 -25.08 -29.16 -14.03
N ARG A 166 -26.05 -29.27 -13.10
CA ARG A 166 -27.41 -28.76 -13.31
C ARG A 166 -27.50 -27.25 -13.24
N ALA A 167 -26.78 -26.59 -12.33
CA ALA A 167 -26.71 -25.13 -12.26
C ALA A 167 -26.13 -24.56 -13.56
N THR A 168 -25.03 -25.14 -14.07
CA THR A 168 -24.44 -24.77 -15.36
C THR A 168 -25.43 -24.95 -16.51
N ALA A 169 -26.16 -26.07 -16.56
CA ALA A 169 -27.18 -26.32 -17.58
C ALA A 169 -28.39 -25.36 -17.47
N SER A 170 -28.75 -24.92 -16.26
CA SER A 170 -29.79 -23.93 -16.01
C SER A 170 -29.40 -22.56 -16.57
N TRP A 171 -28.16 -22.13 -16.32
CA TRP A 171 -27.65 -20.84 -16.77
C TRP A 171 -27.54 -20.77 -18.29
N ALA A 172 -27.04 -21.84 -18.92
CA ALA A 172 -27.00 -21.95 -20.38
C ALA A 172 -28.40 -21.85 -21.03
N ARG A 173 -29.45 -22.36 -20.37
CA ARG A 173 -30.84 -22.23 -20.85
C ARG A 173 -31.40 -20.83 -20.67
N HIS A 174 -30.95 -20.08 -19.67
CA HIS A 174 -31.37 -18.70 -19.46
C HIS A 174 -30.71 -17.75 -20.46
N ASP A 175 -29.41 -17.94 -20.72
CA ASP A 175 -28.66 -17.16 -21.71
C ASP A 175 -29.31 -17.24 -23.11
N HIS A 176 -29.76 -18.44 -23.51
CA HIS A 176 -30.44 -18.64 -24.80
C HIS A 176 -31.86 -18.04 -24.88
N ARG A 177 -32.49 -17.71 -23.75
CA ARG A 177 -33.80 -17.03 -23.75
C ARG A 177 -33.67 -15.53 -23.92
N ASP A 178 -32.63 -14.94 -23.35
CA ASP A 178 -32.40 -13.49 -23.45
C ASP A 178 -31.93 -13.11 -24.86
N THR A 179 -31.07 -13.92 -25.49
CA THR A 179 -30.65 -13.65 -26.89
C THR A 179 -31.77 -13.77 -27.93
N ARG A 180 -32.85 -14.52 -27.63
CA ARG A 180 -34.04 -14.59 -28.51
C ARG A 180 -35.01 -13.44 -28.30
N ARG A 181 -34.95 -12.77 -27.15
CA ARG A 181 -35.83 -11.65 -26.83
C ARG A 181 -35.31 -10.33 -27.41
N ASP A 182 -33.99 -10.22 -27.57
CA ASP A 182 -33.33 -9.06 -28.18
C ASP A 182 -33.28 -9.09 -29.72
N ALA A 183 -33.67 -10.22 -30.32
CA ALA A 183 -33.69 -10.42 -31.78
C ALA A 183 -35.09 -10.29 -32.41
N ALA A 184 -36.12 -9.94 -31.61
CA ALA A 184 -37.51 -9.75 -32.03
C ALA A 184 -37.93 -8.30 -31.79
#